data_AF-A0A7C1JWL0-F1
#
_entry.id   AF-A0A7C1JWL0-F1
#
_cell.length_a   1.000
_cell.length_b   1.000
_cell.length_c   1.000
_cell.angle_alpha   90.00
_cell.angle_beta   90.00
_cell.angle_gamma   90.00
#
_symmetry.space_group_name_H-M   'P 1'
#
loop_
_entity.id
_entity.type
_entity.pdbx_description
1 polymer ?
#
loop_
_entity_poly.entity_id
_entity_poly.type
_entity_poly.pdbx_seq_one_letter_code
_entity_poly.pdbx_strand_id
1 'polypeptide(L)'
;MTRYQTLAALCGMVILTVAAPGGLSAAGEQLDPALKAGIVKLLQLGWEKPTEAFEQSQKLYKELEAQFPGHAALDYAYALVQLKRFRYAAAARAIDRVAAVQQDDLTIRKLRCWLAGVSRQYDVVLKEMERMADLLAAEAAKAVQPGQDAQAGQDEHLQTAQLLGRVYGFLEGPGRGGVDDLLRAKTRQYVGDRLSDAQRAAFDEAWRATGDQLAALKKEIAQKTAENEKQAERIREETLQQLAARAESLRADIAAAESRNQRLKEQLDAETEKLDRQRRDLSVKMQRIEDEARPLRSEIRAIDLRIGTLLEQADREEDPNLRNRLLHEAAMWRATRDGRLAVLDRLGR
;
A
#
# COMPACT_ATOMS: atom_id res chain seq x y z
N MET A 1 -14.16 -3.18 3.78
CA MET A 1 -14.14 -3.67 2.37
C MET A 1 -14.66 -5.10 2.21
N THR A 2 -14.55 -5.98 3.21
CA THR A 2 -14.98 -7.40 3.14
C THR A 2 -16.48 -7.64 2.98
N ARG A 3 -17.36 -6.76 3.49
CA ARG A 3 -18.83 -6.90 3.36
C ARG A 3 -19.37 -6.74 1.93
N TYR A 4 -18.63 -6.06 1.04
CA TYR A 4 -19.03 -5.90 -0.37
C TYR A 4 -18.56 -7.07 -1.24
N GLN A 5 -17.48 -7.75 -0.85
CA GLN A 5 -16.94 -8.90 -1.59
C GLN A 5 -17.78 -10.16 -1.43
N THR A 6 -18.41 -10.39 -0.27
CA THR A 6 -19.30 -11.53 -0.04
C THR A 6 -20.62 -11.42 -0.79
N LEU A 7 -21.17 -10.20 -0.89
CA LEU A 7 -22.35 -9.91 -1.72
C LEU A 7 -22.04 -10.10 -3.21
N ALA A 8 -20.86 -9.64 -3.67
CA ALA A 8 -20.40 -9.87 -5.03
C ALA A 8 -20.14 -11.37 -5.33
N ALA A 9 -19.70 -12.16 -4.35
CA ALA A 9 -19.48 -13.61 -4.51
C ALA A 9 -20.79 -14.41 -4.63
N LEU A 10 -21.81 -14.08 -3.83
CA LEU A 10 -23.17 -14.64 -3.96
C LEU A 10 -23.82 -14.22 -5.29
N CYS A 11 -23.63 -12.97 -5.72
CA CYS A 11 -24.10 -12.52 -7.02
C CYS A 11 -23.32 -13.17 -8.18
N GLY A 12 -22.04 -13.51 -7.97
CA GLY A 12 -21.16 -14.15 -8.95
C GLY A 12 -21.54 -15.58 -9.34
N MET A 13 -22.08 -16.38 -8.41
CA MET A 13 -22.61 -17.72 -8.77
C MET A 13 -23.84 -17.66 -9.68
N VAL A 14 -24.64 -16.59 -9.58
CA VAL A 14 -25.81 -16.40 -10.47
C VAL A 14 -25.38 -15.98 -11.89
N ILE A 15 -24.23 -15.30 -12.04
CA ILE A 15 -23.68 -14.86 -13.34
C ILE A 15 -23.34 -16.06 -14.25
N LEU A 16 -22.90 -17.19 -13.69
CA LEU A 16 -22.52 -18.37 -14.47
C LEU A 16 -23.71 -19.16 -15.01
N THR A 17 -24.89 -19.09 -14.38
CA THR A 17 -26.11 -19.75 -14.86
C THR A 17 -26.89 -18.94 -15.89
N VAL A 18 -26.76 -17.60 -15.88
CA VAL A 18 -27.53 -16.72 -16.80
C VAL A 18 -26.81 -16.51 -18.14
N ALA A 19 -25.50 -16.76 -18.23
CA ALA A 19 -24.68 -16.49 -19.41
C ALA A 19 -24.56 -17.67 -20.40
N ALA A 20 -25.50 -18.63 -20.39
CA ALA A 20 -25.58 -19.61 -21.48
C ALA A 20 -26.03 -18.89 -22.78
N PRO A 21 -25.44 -19.20 -23.94
CA PRO A 21 -25.67 -18.48 -25.20
C PRO A 21 -27.06 -18.70 -25.85
N GLY A 22 -28.06 -19.17 -25.09
CA GLY A 22 -29.42 -19.45 -25.58
C GLY A 22 -30.37 -18.25 -25.61
N GLY A 23 -30.00 -17.10 -25.03
CA GLY A 23 -30.90 -15.93 -24.85
C GLY A 23 -31.21 -15.11 -26.11
N LEU A 24 -30.94 -15.61 -27.31
CA LEU A 24 -31.38 -15.01 -28.56
C LEU A 24 -32.18 -16.05 -29.35
N SER A 25 -33.23 -16.59 -28.72
CA SER A 25 -34.28 -17.33 -29.44
C SER A 25 -35.27 -16.34 -30.06
N ALA A 26 -34.74 -15.40 -30.86
CA ALA A 26 -35.57 -14.72 -31.84
C ALA A 26 -35.72 -15.70 -33.00
N ALA A 27 -36.83 -16.44 -33.00
CA ALA A 27 -37.25 -17.26 -34.11
C ALA A 27 -37.19 -16.45 -35.42
N GLY A 28 -36.14 -16.68 -36.23
CA GLY A 28 -36.11 -16.38 -37.65
C GLY A 28 -35.36 -15.13 -38.13
N GLU A 29 -34.85 -14.25 -37.26
CA GLU A 29 -34.14 -13.06 -37.77
C GLU A 29 -32.65 -13.38 -37.99
N GLN A 30 -32.28 -13.63 -39.25
CA GLN A 30 -30.89 -13.74 -39.65
C GLN A 30 -30.19 -12.42 -39.37
N LEU A 31 -29.39 -12.39 -38.30
CA LEU A 31 -28.54 -11.25 -37.98
C LEU A 31 -27.68 -10.88 -39.18
N ASP A 32 -27.64 -9.58 -39.50
CA ASP A 32 -26.73 -9.04 -40.50
C ASP A 32 -25.29 -9.55 -40.21
N PRO A 33 -24.57 -10.10 -41.21
CA PRO A 33 -23.24 -10.66 -40.98
C PRO A 33 -22.23 -9.65 -40.41
N ALA A 34 -22.34 -8.37 -40.78
CA ALA A 34 -21.47 -7.31 -40.28
C ALA A 34 -21.82 -6.98 -38.81
N LEU A 35 -23.10 -6.92 -38.47
CA LEU A 35 -23.53 -6.77 -37.07
C LEU A 35 -23.05 -7.94 -36.21
N LYS A 36 -23.21 -9.18 -36.69
CA LYS A 36 -22.76 -10.38 -35.97
C LYS A 36 -21.25 -10.35 -35.72
N ALA A 37 -20.46 -10.03 -36.75
CA ALA A 37 -19.01 -9.88 -36.61
C ALA A 37 -18.65 -8.75 -35.62
N GLY A 38 -19.37 -7.63 -35.69
CA GLY A 38 -19.24 -6.50 -34.76
C GLY A 38 -19.51 -6.88 -33.30
N ILE A 39 -20.60 -7.61 -33.04
CA ILE A 39 -20.96 -8.11 -31.70
C ILE A 39 -19.88 -9.06 -31.16
N VAL A 40 -19.37 -9.99 -31.98
CA VAL A 40 -18.29 -10.90 -31.57
C VAL A 40 -17.05 -10.11 -31.17
N LYS A 41 -16.64 -9.13 -31.99
CA LYS A 41 -15.50 -8.26 -31.70
C LYS A 41 -15.72 -7.41 -30.44
N LEU A 42 -16.93 -6.90 -30.25
CA LEU A 42 -17.33 -6.14 -29.04
C LEU A 42 -17.16 -6.99 -27.78
N LEU A 43 -17.64 -8.23 -27.80
CA LEU A 43 -17.51 -9.15 -26.67
C LEU A 43 -16.05 -9.53 -26.41
N GLN A 44 -15.27 -9.78 -27.46
CA GLN A 44 -13.83 -10.08 -27.34
C GLN A 44 -13.09 -8.93 -26.62
N LEU A 45 -13.21 -7.70 -27.12
CA LEU A 45 -12.59 -6.51 -26.50
C LEU A 45 -13.09 -6.26 -25.07
N GLY A 46 -14.38 -6.47 -24.83
CA GLY A 46 -14.98 -6.30 -23.50
C GLY A 46 -14.47 -7.28 -22.45
N TRP A 47 -14.01 -8.47 -22.89
CA TRP A 47 -13.54 -9.55 -22.02
C TRP A 47 -12.05 -9.50 -21.70
N GLU A 48 -11.27 -8.73 -22.46
CA GLU A 48 -9.86 -8.49 -22.16
C GLU A 48 -9.69 -7.74 -20.83
N LYS A 49 -8.53 -7.85 -20.17
CA LYS A 49 -8.28 -7.19 -18.88
C LYS A 49 -7.97 -5.68 -18.97
N PRO A 50 -7.16 -5.20 -19.93
CA PRO A 50 -6.72 -3.81 -19.98
C PRO A 50 -7.90 -2.82 -20.02
N THR A 51 -7.70 -1.62 -19.47
CA THR A 51 -8.67 -0.51 -19.53
C THR A 51 -8.86 -0.03 -20.97
N GLU A 52 -7.77 0.00 -21.76
CA GLU A 52 -7.79 0.43 -23.17
C GLU A 52 -8.72 -0.44 -24.03
N ALA A 53 -8.67 -1.77 -23.86
CA ALA A 53 -9.56 -2.69 -24.56
C ALA A 53 -11.04 -2.42 -24.27
N PHE A 54 -11.36 -2.00 -23.04
CA PHE A 54 -12.71 -1.59 -22.69
C PHE A 54 -13.10 -0.26 -23.37
N GLU A 55 -12.24 0.74 -23.40
CA GLU A 55 -12.53 1.99 -24.11
C GLU A 55 -12.75 1.75 -25.62
N GLN A 56 -11.97 0.85 -26.21
CA GLN A 56 -12.18 0.40 -27.59
C GLN A 56 -13.52 -0.31 -27.76
N SER A 57 -13.93 -1.16 -26.81
CA SER A 57 -15.26 -1.79 -26.83
C SER A 57 -16.39 -0.74 -26.78
N GLN A 58 -16.23 0.33 -26.00
CA GLN A 58 -17.23 1.41 -25.94
C GLN A 58 -17.30 2.22 -27.24
N LYS A 59 -16.16 2.48 -27.89
CA LYS A 59 -16.12 3.14 -29.21
C LYS A 59 -16.79 2.26 -30.26
N LEU A 60 -16.43 0.98 -30.32
CA LEU A 60 -17.01 0.01 -31.24
C LEU A 60 -18.53 -0.12 -31.04
N TYR A 61 -19.00 -0.15 -29.79
CA TYR A 61 -20.45 -0.17 -29.52
C TYR A 61 -21.16 1.05 -30.11
N LYS A 62 -20.62 2.27 -29.93
CA LYS A 62 -21.21 3.50 -30.50
C LYS A 62 -21.21 3.50 -32.03
N GLU A 63 -20.15 2.98 -32.63
CA GLU A 63 -20.04 2.83 -34.09
C GLU A 63 -21.10 1.85 -34.62
N LEU A 64 -21.27 0.70 -33.96
CA LEU A 64 -22.30 -0.28 -34.30
C LEU A 64 -23.71 0.26 -34.03
N GLU A 65 -23.92 0.99 -32.94
CA GLU A 65 -25.21 1.61 -32.60
C GLU A 65 -25.61 2.67 -33.64
N ALA A 66 -24.64 3.43 -34.17
CA ALA A 66 -24.90 4.38 -35.26
C ALA A 66 -25.30 3.69 -36.57
N GLN A 67 -24.78 2.48 -36.84
CA GLN A 67 -25.09 1.70 -38.03
C GLN A 67 -26.37 0.87 -37.88
N PHE A 68 -26.62 0.35 -36.68
CA PHE A 68 -27.72 -0.55 -36.34
C PHE A 68 -28.48 -0.04 -35.09
N PRO A 69 -29.17 1.11 -35.20
CA PRO A 69 -29.79 1.76 -34.04
C PRO A 69 -30.90 0.90 -33.43
N GLY A 70 -30.87 0.75 -32.10
CA GLY A 70 -31.92 0.05 -31.36
C GLY A 70 -31.93 -1.48 -31.50
N HIS A 71 -30.88 -2.08 -32.08
CA HIS A 71 -30.84 -3.52 -32.27
C HIS A 71 -30.65 -4.28 -30.94
N ALA A 72 -31.64 -5.07 -30.54
CA ALA A 72 -31.68 -5.76 -29.24
C ALA A 72 -30.43 -6.63 -28.97
N ALA A 73 -29.97 -7.41 -29.96
CA ALA A 73 -28.76 -8.23 -29.80
C ALA A 73 -27.48 -7.42 -29.51
N LEU A 74 -27.36 -6.20 -30.07
CA LEU A 74 -26.22 -5.31 -29.82
C LEU A 74 -26.27 -4.76 -28.39
N ASP A 75 -27.45 -4.32 -27.95
CA ASP A 75 -27.67 -3.83 -26.58
C ASP A 75 -27.46 -4.92 -25.54
N TYR A 76 -27.90 -6.15 -25.81
CA TYR A 76 -27.64 -7.30 -24.95
C TYR A 76 -26.14 -7.60 -24.83
N ALA A 77 -25.42 -7.66 -25.95
CA ALA A 77 -23.98 -7.87 -25.95
C ALA A 77 -23.24 -6.77 -25.18
N TYR A 78 -23.63 -5.51 -25.37
CA TYR A 78 -23.07 -4.39 -24.63
C TYR A 78 -23.36 -4.48 -23.13
N ALA A 79 -24.57 -4.90 -22.73
CA ALA A 79 -24.90 -5.13 -21.34
C ALA A 79 -23.97 -6.18 -20.70
N LEU A 80 -23.69 -7.29 -21.38
CA LEU A 80 -22.75 -8.32 -20.91
C LEU A 80 -21.33 -7.76 -20.73
N VAL A 81 -20.86 -6.89 -21.65
CA VAL A 81 -19.58 -6.18 -21.49
C VAL A 81 -19.59 -5.29 -20.25
N GLN A 82 -20.67 -4.53 -20.02
CA GLN A 82 -20.81 -3.70 -18.82
C GLN A 82 -20.82 -4.53 -17.54
N LEU A 83 -21.49 -5.68 -17.54
CA LEU A 83 -21.51 -6.62 -16.42
C LEU A 83 -20.13 -7.17 -16.10
N LYS A 84 -19.36 -7.53 -17.13
CA LYS A 84 -17.97 -8.00 -16.96
C LYS A 84 -17.09 -6.98 -16.26
N ARG A 85 -17.37 -5.69 -16.47
CA ARG A 85 -16.66 -4.56 -15.84
C ARG A 85 -17.35 -4.03 -14.59
N PHE A 86 -18.32 -4.77 -14.04
CA PHE A 86 -19.07 -4.41 -12.83
C PHE A 86 -19.82 -3.08 -12.92
N ARG A 87 -20.14 -2.62 -14.14
CA ARG A 87 -20.89 -1.38 -14.41
C ARG A 87 -22.40 -1.65 -14.44
N TYR A 88 -22.96 -2.05 -13.29
CA TYR A 88 -24.35 -2.51 -13.18
C TYR A 88 -25.39 -1.50 -13.68
N ALA A 89 -25.22 -0.20 -13.40
CA ALA A 89 -26.15 0.82 -13.85
C ALA A 89 -26.19 0.97 -15.38
N ALA A 90 -25.03 0.84 -16.05
CA ALA A 90 -24.95 0.89 -17.50
C ALA A 90 -25.52 -0.39 -18.13
N ALA A 91 -25.22 -1.55 -17.53
CA ALA A 91 -25.81 -2.83 -17.93
C ALA A 91 -27.35 -2.81 -17.81
N ALA A 92 -27.88 -2.32 -16.69
CA ALA A 92 -29.33 -2.20 -16.47
C ALA A 92 -30.01 -1.36 -17.56
N ARG A 93 -29.46 -0.18 -17.90
CA ARG A 93 -30.01 0.66 -18.97
C ARG A 93 -30.01 -0.04 -20.34
N ALA A 94 -28.95 -0.78 -20.65
CA ALA A 94 -28.88 -1.54 -21.90
C ALA A 94 -29.92 -2.68 -21.91
N ILE A 95 -30.05 -3.44 -20.82
CA ILE A 95 -31.07 -4.48 -20.68
C ILE A 95 -32.48 -3.93 -20.70
N ASP A 96 -32.73 -2.73 -20.16
CA ASP A 96 -34.05 -2.09 -20.24
C ASP A 96 -34.47 -1.79 -21.67
N ARG A 97 -33.52 -1.44 -22.56
CA ARG A 97 -33.79 -1.29 -24.00
C ARG A 97 -34.10 -2.62 -24.66
N VAL A 98 -33.37 -3.68 -24.33
CA VAL A 98 -33.64 -5.04 -24.83
C VAL A 98 -35.03 -5.51 -24.38
N ALA A 99 -35.34 -5.34 -23.09
CA ALA A 99 -36.62 -5.73 -22.50
C ALA A 99 -37.82 -4.96 -23.06
N ALA A 100 -37.61 -3.74 -23.59
CA ALA A 100 -38.67 -2.98 -24.25
C ALA A 100 -39.12 -3.64 -25.56
N VAL A 101 -38.19 -4.29 -26.26
CA VAL A 101 -38.44 -5.01 -27.53
C VAL A 101 -38.84 -6.46 -27.27
N GLN A 102 -38.11 -7.14 -26.39
CA GLN A 102 -38.28 -8.55 -26.06
C GLN A 102 -38.98 -8.69 -24.71
N GLN A 103 -40.25 -8.31 -24.66
CA GLN A 103 -41.00 -8.28 -23.39
C GLN A 103 -41.21 -9.67 -22.79
N ASP A 104 -41.36 -10.71 -23.61
CA ASP A 104 -41.70 -12.05 -23.11
C ASP A 104 -40.49 -12.98 -22.99
N ASP A 105 -39.27 -12.46 -23.17
CA ASP A 105 -38.05 -13.26 -23.07
C ASP A 105 -37.67 -13.49 -21.59
N LEU A 106 -37.79 -14.74 -21.14
CA LEU A 106 -37.44 -15.15 -19.78
C LEU A 106 -35.96 -14.87 -19.45
N THR A 107 -35.04 -15.03 -20.39
CA THR A 107 -33.60 -14.77 -20.17
C THR A 107 -33.35 -13.30 -19.85
N ILE A 108 -33.96 -12.40 -20.63
CA ILE A 108 -33.85 -10.96 -20.39
C ILE A 108 -34.45 -10.57 -19.03
N ARG A 109 -35.59 -11.16 -18.66
CA ARG A 109 -36.22 -10.91 -17.35
C ARG A 109 -35.40 -11.44 -16.18
N LYS A 110 -34.84 -12.66 -16.30
CA LYS A 110 -33.90 -13.23 -15.30
C LYS A 110 -32.74 -12.26 -15.07
N LEU A 111 -32.15 -11.74 -16.14
CA LEU A 111 -31.02 -10.81 -16.06
C LEU A 111 -31.41 -9.46 -15.44
N ARG A 112 -32.57 -8.90 -15.83
CA ARG A 112 -33.09 -7.65 -15.27
C ARG A 112 -33.42 -7.77 -13.79
N CYS A 113 -34.06 -8.87 -13.39
CA CYS A 113 -34.31 -9.22 -11.99
C CYS A 113 -33.00 -9.28 -11.19
N TRP A 114 -31.98 -9.97 -11.71
CA TRP A 114 -30.69 -10.05 -11.05
C TRP A 114 -30.00 -8.68 -10.93
N LEU A 115 -29.97 -7.89 -12.01
CA LEU A 115 -29.39 -6.55 -12.04
C LEU A 115 -30.06 -5.60 -11.04
N ALA A 116 -31.39 -5.65 -10.94
CA ALA A 116 -32.15 -4.91 -9.96
C ALA A 116 -31.81 -5.35 -8.52
N GLY A 117 -31.65 -6.66 -8.29
CA GLY A 117 -31.25 -7.21 -6.99
C GLY A 117 -29.89 -6.73 -6.53
N VAL A 118 -28.88 -6.76 -7.42
CA VAL A 118 -27.54 -6.24 -7.14
C VAL A 118 -27.56 -4.73 -6.89
N SER A 119 -28.40 -4.01 -7.64
CA SER A 119 -28.58 -2.55 -7.52
C SER A 119 -29.50 -2.15 -6.36
N ARG A 120 -30.00 -3.11 -5.56
CA ARG A 120 -30.93 -2.91 -4.44
C ARG A 120 -32.26 -2.26 -4.82
N GLN A 121 -32.68 -2.40 -6.07
CA GLN A 121 -33.99 -1.96 -6.56
C GLN A 121 -35.01 -3.08 -6.35
N TYR A 122 -35.29 -3.40 -5.09
CA TYR A 122 -36.04 -4.61 -4.74
C TYR A 122 -37.52 -4.56 -5.14
N ASP A 123 -38.09 -3.38 -5.30
CA ASP A 123 -39.41 -3.16 -5.89
C ASP A 123 -39.46 -3.63 -7.36
N VAL A 124 -38.39 -3.38 -8.13
CA VAL A 124 -38.23 -3.86 -9.50
C VAL A 124 -38.03 -5.38 -9.50
N VAL A 125 -37.26 -5.93 -8.56
CA VAL A 125 -37.07 -7.38 -8.41
C VAL A 125 -38.42 -8.09 -8.25
N LEU A 126 -39.24 -7.66 -7.29
CA LEU A 126 -40.54 -8.28 -7.04
C LEU A 126 -41.45 -8.23 -8.27
N LYS A 127 -41.49 -7.09 -8.99
CA LYS A 127 -42.26 -6.96 -10.24
C LYS A 127 -41.76 -7.92 -11.32
N GLU A 128 -40.45 -8.08 -11.49
CA GLU A 128 -39.92 -9.04 -12.47
C GLU A 128 -40.16 -10.49 -12.04
N MET A 129 -40.19 -10.80 -10.74
CA MET A 129 -40.60 -12.12 -10.24
C MET A 129 -42.05 -12.45 -10.60
N GLU A 130 -42.96 -11.51 -10.38
CA GLU A 130 -44.38 -11.64 -10.74
C GLU A 130 -44.55 -11.87 -12.25
N ARG A 131 -43.87 -11.08 -13.07
CA ARG A 131 -43.90 -11.21 -14.53
C ARG A 131 -43.31 -12.53 -15.04
N MET A 132 -42.22 -13.01 -14.45
CA MET A 132 -41.68 -14.33 -14.79
C MET A 132 -42.66 -15.45 -14.42
N ALA A 133 -43.36 -15.34 -13.28
CA ALA A 133 -44.39 -16.31 -12.91
C ALA A 133 -45.59 -16.27 -13.88
N ASP A 134 -46.00 -15.10 -14.35
CA ASP A 134 -47.03 -14.95 -15.38
C ASP A 134 -46.64 -15.62 -16.70
N LEU A 135 -45.38 -15.45 -17.14
CA LEU A 135 -44.87 -16.11 -18.36
C LEU A 135 -44.83 -17.63 -18.24
N LEU A 136 -44.32 -18.14 -17.11
CA LEU A 136 -44.28 -19.59 -16.84
C LEU A 136 -45.69 -20.20 -16.87
N ALA A 137 -46.69 -19.51 -16.31
CA ALA A 137 -48.08 -19.94 -16.36
C ALA A 137 -48.66 -19.91 -17.79
N ALA A 138 -48.36 -18.85 -18.56
CA ALA A 138 -48.82 -18.70 -19.93
C ALA A 138 -48.21 -19.75 -20.88
N GLU A 139 -46.94 -20.10 -20.70
CA GLU A 139 -46.26 -21.13 -21.50
C GLU A 139 -46.73 -22.54 -21.14
N ALA A 140 -46.99 -22.80 -19.85
CA ALA A 140 -47.59 -24.07 -19.42
C ALA A 140 -48.95 -24.32 -20.08
N ALA A 141 -49.75 -23.27 -20.30
CA ALA A 141 -51.04 -23.38 -21.02
C ALA A 141 -50.88 -23.68 -22.53
N LYS A 142 -49.72 -23.35 -23.13
CA LYS A 142 -49.45 -23.57 -24.56
C LYS A 142 -48.82 -24.93 -24.87
N ALA A 143 -48.15 -25.56 -23.90
CA ALA A 143 -47.33 -26.77 -24.06
C ALA A 143 -48.11 -28.09 -24.27
N VAL A 144 -49.27 -28.05 -24.94
CA VAL A 144 -50.16 -29.21 -25.16
C VAL A 144 -49.62 -30.24 -26.16
N GLN A 145 -48.51 -29.94 -26.88
CA GLN A 145 -47.93 -30.87 -27.85
C GLN A 145 -46.56 -31.42 -27.39
N PRO A 146 -46.44 -32.73 -27.10
CA PRO A 146 -45.19 -33.35 -26.69
C PRO A 146 -44.25 -33.53 -27.90
N GLY A 147 -43.12 -32.82 -27.88
CA GLY A 147 -41.98 -32.98 -28.79
C GLY A 147 -40.66 -32.77 -28.05
N GLN A 148 -39.51 -33.04 -28.69
CA GLN A 148 -38.19 -32.88 -28.04
C GLN A 148 -37.92 -31.43 -27.59
N ASP A 149 -38.41 -30.43 -28.34
CA ASP A 149 -38.34 -29.02 -27.95
C ASP A 149 -39.14 -28.71 -26.67
N ALA A 150 -40.17 -29.51 -26.37
CA ALA A 150 -40.97 -29.34 -25.16
C ALA A 150 -40.19 -29.72 -23.90
N GLN A 151 -39.25 -30.65 -23.99
CA GLN A 151 -38.44 -31.07 -22.83
C GLN A 151 -37.37 -30.01 -22.48
N ALA A 152 -36.72 -29.42 -23.47
CA ALA A 152 -35.78 -28.32 -23.26
C ALA A 152 -36.47 -27.08 -22.65
N GLY A 153 -37.68 -26.76 -23.10
CA GLY A 153 -38.50 -25.70 -22.50
C GLY A 153 -38.89 -26.00 -21.05
N GLN A 154 -39.28 -27.24 -20.74
CA GLN A 154 -39.59 -27.64 -19.36
C GLN A 154 -38.40 -27.49 -18.41
N ASP A 155 -37.19 -27.87 -18.84
CA ASP A 155 -35.97 -27.69 -18.05
C ASP A 155 -35.67 -26.22 -17.79
N GLU A 156 -35.83 -25.35 -18.80
CA GLU A 156 -35.68 -23.91 -18.62
C GLU A 156 -36.72 -23.34 -17.63
N HIS A 157 -37.97 -23.80 -17.70
CA HIS A 157 -39.03 -23.36 -16.79
C HIS A 157 -38.71 -23.75 -15.35
N LEU A 158 -38.20 -24.97 -15.11
CA LEU A 158 -37.75 -25.42 -13.79
C LEU A 158 -36.57 -24.59 -13.28
N GLN A 159 -35.57 -24.30 -14.12
CA GLN A 159 -34.46 -23.43 -13.75
C GLN A 159 -34.92 -22.00 -13.40
N THR A 160 -35.94 -21.50 -14.11
CA THR A 160 -36.56 -20.20 -13.81
C THR A 160 -37.24 -20.23 -12.44
N ALA A 161 -38.01 -21.28 -12.12
CA ALA A 161 -38.62 -21.45 -10.81
C ALA A 161 -37.57 -21.55 -9.68
N GLN A 162 -36.47 -22.27 -9.90
CA GLN A 162 -35.34 -22.31 -8.96
C GLN A 162 -34.72 -20.92 -8.76
N LEU A 163 -34.53 -20.14 -9.83
CA LEU A 163 -34.02 -18.77 -9.71
C LEU A 163 -34.96 -17.91 -8.86
N LEU A 164 -36.26 -17.97 -9.10
CA LEU A 164 -37.26 -17.24 -8.30
C LEU A 164 -37.15 -17.63 -6.82
N GLY A 165 -36.97 -18.92 -6.51
CA GLY A 165 -36.74 -19.42 -5.16
C GLY A 165 -35.48 -18.83 -4.52
N ARG A 166 -34.36 -18.82 -5.25
CA ARG A 166 -33.09 -18.22 -4.77
C ARG A 166 -33.22 -16.72 -4.51
N VAL A 167 -33.85 -15.99 -5.43
CA VAL A 167 -34.09 -14.55 -5.27
C VAL A 167 -34.97 -14.30 -4.05
N TYR A 168 -36.02 -15.10 -3.85
CA TYR A 168 -36.87 -14.96 -2.68
C TYR A 168 -36.13 -15.26 -1.37
N GLY A 169 -35.32 -16.32 -1.32
CA GLY A 169 -34.48 -16.64 -0.17
C GLY A 169 -33.48 -15.55 0.18
N PHE A 170 -32.93 -14.89 -0.84
CA PHE A 170 -32.12 -13.70 -0.65
C PHE A 170 -32.93 -12.54 -0.03
N LEU A 171 -34.16 -12.30 -0.49
CA LEU A 171 -35.04 -11.25 0.03
C LEU A 171 -35.55 -11.52 1.45
N GLU A 172 -35.61 -12.77 1.90
CA GLU A 172 -35.89 -13.10 3.32
C GLU A 172 -34.63 -13.06 4.20
N GLY A 173 -33.46 -13.22 3.60
CA GLY A 173 -32.17 -13.17 4.27
C GLY A 173 -31.51 -11.79 4.18
N PRO A 174 -30.41 -11.61 3.40
CA PRO A 174 -29.65 -10.36 3.39
C PRO A 174 -30.42 -9.17 2.82
N GLY A 175 -31.37 -9.41 1.91
CA GLY A 175 -32.20 -8.39 1.28
C GLY A 175 -33.40 -7.94 2.11
N ARG A 176 -33.67 -8.58 3.26
CA ARG A 176 -34.89 -8.38 4.05
C ARG A 176 -35.16 -6.93 4.42
N GLY A 177 -34.13 -6.19 4.82
CA GLY A 177 -34.28 -4.80 5.26
C GLY A 177 -34.68 -3.82 4.15
N GLY A 178 -34.66 -4.24 2.87
CA GLY A 178 -34.98 -3.39 1.73
C GLY A 178 -36.40 -3.54 1.17
N VAL A 179 -37.23 -4.42 1.75
CA VAL A 179 -38.59 -4.69 1.26
C VAL A 179 -39.54 -4.85 2.45
N ASP A 180 -40.75 -4.35 2.32
CA ASP A 180 -41.82 -4.56 3.30
C ASP A 180 -42.22 -6.05 3.44
N ASP A 181 -42.46 -6.50 4.67
CA ASP A 181 -42.75 -7.91 5.00
C ASP A 181 -44.07 -8.37 4.37
N LEU A 182 -45.10 -7.51 4.33
CA LEU A 182 -46.39 -7.82 3.70
C LEU A 182 -46.25 -7.93 2.19
N LEU A 183 -45.50 -7.01 1.57
CA LEU A 183 -45.26 -7.07 0.12
C LEU A 183 -44.51 -8.36 -0.28
N ARG A 184 -43.47 -8.75 0.47
CA ARG A 184 -42.76 -10.03 0.21
C ARG A 184 -43.69 -11.24 0.35
N ALA A 185 -44.54 -11.27 1.37
CA ALA A 185 -45.49 -12.36 1.56
C ALA A 185 -46.49 -12.46 0.39
N LYS A 186 -47.03 -11.30 -0.06
CA LYS A 186 -47.93 -11.21 -1.21
C LYS A 186 -47.28 -11.70 -2.51
N THR A 187 -46.07 -11.23 -2.82
CA THR A 187 -45.39 -11.66 -4.05
C THR A 187 -45.08 -13.16 -4.02
N ARG A 188 -44.72 -13.73 -2.87
CA ARG A 188 -44.52 -15.19 -2.75
C ARG A 188 -45.79 -15.96 -3.04
N GLN A 189 -46.91 -15.55 -2.45
CA GLN A 189 -48.20 -16.17 -2.70
C GLN A 189 -48.55 -16.06 -4.19
N TYR A 190 -48.43 -14.86 -4.78
CA TYR A 190 -48.69 -14.61 -6.20
C TYR A 190 -47.88 -15.50 -7.13
N VAL A 191 -46.56 -15.62 -6.88
CA VAL A 191 -45.67 -16.49 -7.66
C VAL A 191 -46.06 -17.94 -7.45
N GLY A 192 -46.24 -18.37 -6.19
CA GLY A 192 -46.63 -19.73 -5.85
C GLY A 192 -47.89 -20.17 -6.60
N ASP A 193 -48.93 -19.34 -6.61
CA ASP A 193 -50.24 -19.62 -7.25
C ASP A 193 -50.16 -19.84 -8.78
N ARG A 194 -49.07 -19.43 -9.42
CA ARG A 194 -48.85 -19.53 -10.89
C ARG A 194 -47.93 -20.65 -11.32
N LEU A 195 -47.12 -21.16 -10.39
CA LEU A 195 -46.21 -22.27 -10.66
C LEU A 195 -46.97 -23.59 -10.65
N SER A 196 -46.63 -24.49 -11.57
CA SER A 196 -47.05 -25.90 -11.50
C SER A 196 -46.45 -26.58 -10.27
N ASP A 197 -46.98 -27.75 -9.88
CA ASP A 197 -46.49 -28.46 -8.69
C ASP A 197 -44.97 -28.75 -8.75
N ALA A 198 -44.46 -29.16 -9.92
CA ALA A 198 -43.04 -29.41 -10.13
C ALA A 198 -42.21 -28.12 -10.00
N GLN A 199 -42.68 -27.01 -10.58
CA GLN A 199 -42.01 -25.71 -10.47
C GLN A 199 -42.05 -25.18 -9.03
N ARG A 200 -43.17 -25.34 -8.32
CA ARG A 200 -43.33 -24.93 -6.93
C ARG A 200 -42.38 -25.70 -6.01
N ALA A 201 -42.24 -27.01 -6.22
CA ALA A 201 -41.27 -27.83 -5.50
C ALA A 201 -39.83 -27.33 -5.73
N ALA A 202 -39.45 -27.04 -6.99
CA ALA A 202 -38.14 -26.50 -7.34
C ALA A 202 -37.90 -25.09 -6.77
N PHE A 203 -38.93 -24.25 -6.72
CA PHE A 203 -38.90 -22.94 -6.06
C PHE A 203 -38.63 -23.09 -4.56
N ASP A 204 -39.41 -23.93 -3.86
CA ASP A 204 -39.30 -24.10 -2.41
C ASP A 204 -37.96 -24.72 -2.00
N GLU A 205 -37.44 -25.68 -2.77
CA GLU A 205 -36.12 -26.26 -2.56
C GLU A 205 -35.02 -25.20 -2.70
N ALA A 206 -35.03 -24.44 -3.78
CA ALA A 206 -34.02 -23.41 -4.05
C ALA A 206 -34.09 -22.26 -3.03
N TRP A 207 -35.29 -21.94 -2.54
CA TRP A 207 -35.52 -20.99 -1.46
C TRP A 207 -34.87 -21.45 -0.15
N ARG A 208 -35.16 -22.68 0.30
CA ARG A 208 -34.56 -23.25 1.51
C ARG A 208 -33.05 -23.36 1.41
N ALA A 209 -32.53 -23.87 0.28
CA ALA A 209 -31.10 -24.01 0.03
C ALA A 209 -30.36 -22.67 0.14
N THR A 210 -30.98 -21.57 -0.31
CA THR A 210 -30.39 -20.22 -0.16
C THR A 210 -30.32 -19.79 1.31
N GLY A 211 -31.34 -20.13 2.11
CA GLY A 211 -31.35 -19.91 3.55
C GLY A 211 -30.23 -20.69 4.27
N ASP A 212 -30.08 -21.97 3.92
CA ASP A 212 -29.05 -22.85 4.48
C ASP A 212 -27.63 -22.38 4.13
N GLN A 213 -27.41 -22.00 2.86
CA GLN A 213 -26.14 -21.42 2.40
C GLN A 213 -25.80 -20.13 3.15
N LEU A 214 -26.78 -19.25 3.39
CA LEU A 214 -26.57 -18.04 4.16
C LEU A 214 -26.20 -18.35 5.62
N ALA A 215 -26.87 -19.32 6.25
CA ALA A 215 -26.56 -19.74 7.61
C ALA A 215 -25.13 -20.30 7.71
N ALA A 216 -24.72 -21.13 6.74
CA ALA A 216 -23.36 -21.67 6.64
C ALA A 216 -22.32 -20.55 6.47
N LEU A 217 -22.55 -19.59 5.56
CA LEU A 217 -21.66 -18.45 5.35
C LEU A 217 -21.54 -17.57 6.59
N LYS A 218 -22.64 -17.32 7.32
CA LYS A 218 -22.59 -16.57 8.59
C LYS A 218 -21.72 -17.27 9.62
N LYS A 219 -21.83 -18.60 9.73
CA LYS A 219 -20.99 -19.41 10.63
C LYS A 219 -19.52 -19.34 10.24
N GLU A 220 -19.20 -19.46 8.95
CA GLU A 220 -17.83 -19.35 8.45
C GLU A 220 -17.23 -17.96 8.71
N ILE A 221 -18.00 -16.89 8.46
CA ILE A 221 -17.56 -15.51 8.76
C ILE A 221 -17.28 -15.35 10.25
N ALA A 222 -18.15 -15.86 11.13
CA ALA A 222 -17.95 -15.79 12.57
C ALA A 222 -16.69 -16.56 13.01
N GLN A 223 -16.46 -17.76 12.47
CA GLN A 223 -15.25 -18.56 12.73
C GLN A 223 -13.99 -17.83 12.28
N LYS A 224 -13.93 -17.36 11.03
CA LYS A 224 -12.79 -16.61 10.50
C LYS A 224 -12.53 -15.31 11.27
N THR A 225 -13.58 -14.64 11.73
CA THR A 225 -13.42 -13.42 12.55
C THR A 225 -12.78 -13.76 13.90
N ALA A 226 -13.26 -14.81 14.58
CA ALA A 226 -12.68 -15.26 15.84
C ALA A 226 -11.23 -15.77 15.69
N GLU A 227 -10.90 -16.45 14.58
CA GLU A 227 -9.53 -16.87 14.26
C GLU A 227 -8.61 -15.67 14.02
N ASN A 228 -9.07 -14.68 13.25
CA ASN A 228 -8.32 -13.45 13.01
C ASN A 228 -8.09 -12.65 14.30
N GLU A 229 -9.08 -12.59 15.19
CA GLU A 229 -8.94 -11.94 16.51
C GLU A 229 -7.87 -12.65 17.36
N LYS A 230 -7.92 -13.99 17.45
CA LYS A 230 -6.88 -14.77 18.15
C LYS A 230 -5.50 -14.59 17.54
N GLN A 231 -5.40 -14.54 16.21
CA GLN A 231 -4.12 -14.31 15.53
C GLN A 231 -3.60 -12.89 15.81
N ALA A 232 -4.48 -11.89 15.80
CA ALA A 232 -4.11 -10.52 16.15
C ALA A 232 -3.64 -10.39 17.60
N GLU A 233 -4.26 -11.11 18.54
CA GLU A 233 -3.82 -11.18 19.93
C GLU A 233 -2.43 -11.79 20.06
N ARG A 234 -2.17 -12.94 19.41
CA ARG A 234 -0.83 -13.57 19.41
C ARG A 234 0.26 -12.64 18.86
N ILE A 235 -0.01 -11.98 17.74
CA ILE A 235 0.94 -11.02 17.14
C ILE A 235 1.20 -9.87 18.10
N ARG A 236 0.18 -9.37 18.81
CA ARG A 236 0.35 -8.31 19.82
C ARG A 236 1.21 -8.79 20.99
N GLU A 237 0.95 -9.99 21.51
CA GLU A 237 1.75 -10.58 22.60
C GLU A 237 3.22 -10.76 22.19
N GLU A 238 3.47 -11.34 21.01
CA GLU A 238 4.82 -11.49 20.45
C GLU A 238 5.53 -10.13 20.28
N THR A 239 4.80 -9.13 19.78
CA THR A 239 5.35 -7.77 19.62
C THR A 239 5.71 -7.15 20.97
N LEU A 240 4.86 -7.32 21.99
CA LEU A 240 5.14 -6.82 23.34
C LEU A 240 6.37 -7.49 23.95
N GLN A 241 6.52 -8.81 23.78
CA GLN A 241 7.71 -9.54 24.24
C GLN A 241 8.98 -9.06 23.52
N GLN A 242 8.93 -8.87 22.21
CA GLN A 242 10.06 -8.34 21.44
C GLN A 242 10.45 -6.92 21.87
N LEU A 243 9.47 -6.05 22.14
CA LEU A 243 9.72 -4.71 22.64
C LEU A 243 10.34 -4.72 24.04
N ALA A 244 9.87 -5.61 24.93
CA ALA A 244 10.44 -5.77 26.27
C ALA A 244 11.90 -6.24 26.21
N ALA A 245 12.18 -7.29 25.43
CA ALA A 245 13.55 -7.79 25.23
C ALA A 245 14.48 -6.73 24.62
N ARG A 246 13.98 -5.95 23.65
CA ARG A 246 14.73 -4.85 23.05
C ARG A 246 15.00 -3.72 24.06
N ALA A 247 14.05 -3.40 24.93
CA ALA A 247 14.24 -2.40 25.98
C ALA A 247 15.30 -2.83 26.99
N GLU A 248 15.34 -4.10 27.38
CA GLU A 248 16.38 -4.65 28.25
C GLU A 248 17.77 -4.59 27.60
N SER A 249 17.88 -5.00 26.34
CA SER A 249 19.12 -4.92 25.56
C SER A 249 19.63 -3.46 25.47
N LEU A 250 18.76 -2.51 25.14
CA LEU A 250 19.13 -1.10 25.08
C LEU A 250 19.58 -0.54 26.43
N ARG A 251 18.98 -0.98 27.54
CA ARG A 251 19.44 -0.58 28.89
C ARG A 251 20.85 -1.09 29.18
N ALA A 252 21.15 -2.34 28.79
CA ALA A 252 22.49 -2.90 28.93
C ALA A 252 23.52 -2.14 28.07
N ASP A 253 23.16 -1.79 26.83
CA ASP A 253 24.01 -1.01 25.94
C ASP A 253 24.30 0.40 26.48
N ILE A 254 23.28 1.06 27.04
CA ILE A 254 23.44 2.38 27.67
C ILE A 254 24.41 2.28 28.85
N ALA A 255 24.21 1.32 29.76
CA ALA A 255 25.09 1.13 30.90
C ALA A 255 26.54 0.82 30.49
N ALA A 256 26.73 0.01 29.44
CA ALA A 256 28.05 -0.28 28.89
C ALA A 256 28.71 0.97 28.28
N ALA A 257 27.95 1.79 27.56
CA ALA A 257 28.42 3.05 26.98
C ALA A 257 28.80 4.08 28.06
N GLU A 258 28.00 4.19 29.12
CA GLU A 258 28.30 5.06 30.27
C GLU A 258 29.58 4.63 30.99
N SER A 259 29.74 3.35 31.27
CA SER A 259 30.98 2.80 31.86
C SER A 259 32.19 3.07 30.96
N ARG A 260 32.05 2.93 29.63
CA ARG A 260 33.13 3.25 28.69
C ARG A 260 33.48 4.74 28.70
N ASN A 261 32.47 5.62 28.71
CA ASN A 261 32.67 7.07 28.78
C ASN A 261 33.37 7.48 30.08
N GLN A 262 33.00 6.87 31.20
CA GLN A 262 33.66 7.15 32.48
C GLN A 262 35.14 6.76 32.46
N ARG A 263 35.48 5.57 31.95
CA ARG A 263 36.89 5.17 31.78
C ARG A 263 37.67 6.11 30.86
N LEU A 264 37.06 6.56 29.77
CA LEU A 264 37.71 7.51 28.86
C LEU A 264 37.95 8.87 29.52
N LYS A 265 37.01 9.34 30.35
CA LYS A 265 37.19 10.56 31.14
C LYS A 265 38.35 10.42 32.13
N GLU A 266 38.39 9.33 32.91
CA GLU A 266 39.47 9.05 33.84
C GLU A 266 40.85 8.98 33.15
N GLN A 267 40.91 8.37 31.95
CA GLN A 267 42.13 8.34 31.13
C GLN A 267 42.54 9.73 30.64
N LEU A 268 41.57 10.54 30.19
CA LEU A 268 41.82 11.90 29.73
C LEU A 268 42.31 12.80 30.88
N ASP A 269 41.71 12.69 32.06
CA ASP A 269 42.12 13.44 33.25
C ASP A 269 43.54 13.05 33.68
N ALA A 270 43.86 11.75 33.69
CA ALA A 270 45.20 11.26 34.02
C ALA A 270 46.28 11.75 33.04
N GLU A 271 46.01 11.74 31.72
CA GLU A 271 46.94 12.29 30.73
C GLU A 271 47.04 13.82 30.83
N THR A 272 45.95 14.51 31.15
CA THR A 272 45.96 15.97 31.38
C THR A 272 46.83 16.33 32.58
N GLU A 273 46.69 15.63 33.71
CA GLU A 273 47.54 15.82 34.88
C GLU A 273 49.02 15.56 34.58
N LYS A 274 49.32 14.52 33.79
CA LYS A 274 50.67 14.19 33.38
C LYS A 274 51.28 15.29 32.52
N LEU A 275 50.54 15.83 31.56
CA LEU A 275 50.96 16.98 30.75
C LEU A 275 51.19 18.23 31.61
N ASP A 276 50.33 18.47 32.60
CA ASP A 276 50.49 19.59 33.54
C ASP A 276 51.75 19.46 34.39
N ARG A 277 52.07 18.26 34.88
CA ARG A 277 53.33 17.99 35.60
C ARG A 277 54.53 18.26 34.69
N GLN A 278 54.52 17.75 33.47
CA GLN A 278 55.57 17.99 32.48
C GLN A 278 55.74 19.48 32.18
N ARG A 279 54.64 20.22 32.04
CA ARG A 279 54.66 21.68 31.80
C ARG A 279 55.26 22.44 32.98
N ARG A 280 54.91 22.08 34.23
CA ARG A 280 55.51 22.67 35.43
C ARG A 280 57.01 22.38 35.52
N ASP A 281 57.42 21.14 35.29
CA ASP A 281 58.84 20.75 35.32
C ASP A 281 59.65 21.51 34.26
N LEU A 282 59.12 21.61 33.03
CA LEU A 282 59.75 22.41 31.97
C LEU A 282 59.79 23.89 32.32
N SER A 283 58.73 24.45 32.91
CA SER A 283 58.70 25.85 33.36
C SER A 283 59.77 26.11 34.42
N VAL A 284 59.97 25.20 35.37
CA VAL A 284 61.02 25.32 36.40
C VAL A 284 62.41 25.23 35.76
N LYS A 285 62.62 24.29 34.82
CA LYS A 285 63.89 24.18 34.07
C LYS A 285 64.19 25.45 33.29
N MET A 286 63.19 26.01 32.59
CA MET A 286 63.34 27.27 31.85
C MET A 286 63.67 28.44 32.79
N GLN A 287 62.99 28.54 33.93
CA GLN A 287 63.27 29.58 34.93
C GLN A 287 64.71 29.48 35.44
N ARG A 288 65.17 28.25 35.76
CA ARG A 288 66.55 28.00 36.19
C ARG A 288 67.57 28.39 35.12
N ILE A 289 67.34 28.01 33.86
CA ILE A 289 68.21 28.40 32.74
C ILE A 289 68.25 29.93 32.61
N GLU A 290 67.11 30.61 32.72
CA GLU A 290 67.06 32.08 32.61
C GLU A 290 67.75 32.76 33.81
N ASP A 291 67.61 32.22 35.02
CA ASP A 291 68.30 32.71 36.23
C ASP A 291 69.82 32.50 36.14
N GLU A 292 70.29 31.38 35.56
CA GLU A 292 71.71 31.11 35.28
C GLU A 292 72.25 31.96 34.11
N ALA A 293 71.42 32.22 33.08
CA ALA A 293 71.79 33.02 31.91
C ALA A 293 71.86 34.52 32.19
N ARG A 294 71.02 35.05 33.10
CA ARG A 294 70.96 36.48 33.44
C ARG A 294 72.30 37.07 33.89
N PRO A 295 73.03 36.49 34.87
CA PRO A 295 74.34 37.03 35.28
C PRO A 295 75.36 36.92 34.14
N LEU A 296 75.37 35.82 33.38
CA LEU A 296 76.25 35.66 32.22
C LEU A 296 76.01 36.74 31.16
N ARG A 297 74.75 37.03 30.83
CA ARG A 297 74.38 38.12 29.91
C ARG A 297 74.84 39.48 30.44
N SER A 298 74.72 39.71 31.76
CA SER A 298 75.20 40.94 32.40
C SER A 298 76.73 41.06 32.37
N GLU A 299 77.45 39.97 32.65
CA GLU A 299 78.91 39.89 32.57
C GLU A 299 79.40 40.14 31.16
N ILE A 300 78.80 39.49 30.15
CA ILE A 300 79.14 39.69 28.73
C ILE A 300 78.99 41.17 28.35
N ARG A 301 77.88 41.82 28.73
CA ARG A 301 77.67 43.25 28.49
C ARG A 301 78.72 44.13 29.16
N ALA A 302 79.09 43.83 30.41
CA ALA A 302 80.13 44.57 31.13
C ALA A 302 81.51 44.40 30.47
N ILE A 303 81.83 43.19 30.01
CA ILE A 303 83.06 42.90 29.27
C ILE A 303 83.06 43.62 27.92
N ASP A 304 81.96 43.61 27.17
CA ASP A 304 81.85 44.33 25.90
C ASP A 304 82.06 45.84 26.09
N LEU A 305 81.50 46.44 27.15
CA LEU A 305 81.74 47.85 27.49
C LEU A 305 83.22 48.11 27.80
N ARG A 306 83.87 47.25 28.60
CA ARG A 306 85.31 47.38 28.92
C ARG A 306 86.19 47.26 27.69
N ILE A 307 85.89 46.31 26.80
CA ILE A 307 86.56 46.16 25.50
C ILE A 307 86.39 47.44 24.69
N GLY A 308 85.17 47.98 24.60
CA GLY A 308 84.89 49.24 23.90
C GLY A 308 85.74 50.41 24.45
N THR A 309 85.77 50.60 25.77
CA THR A 309 86.57 51.65 26.41
C THR A 309 88.07 51.49 26.14
N LEU A 310 88.61 50.26 26.23
CA LEU A 310 90.03 49.99 25.97
C LEU A 310 90.42 50.26 24.51
N LEU A 311 89.55 49.91 23.56
CA LEU A 311 89.77 50.19 22.14
C LEU A 311 89.73 51.71 21.87
N GLU A 312 88.76 52.42 22.43
CA GLU A 312 88.68 53.88 22.32
C GLU A 312 89.91 54.59 22.93
N GLN A 313 90.42 54.09 24.07
CA GLN A 313 91.65 54.59 24.68
C GLN A 313 92.86 54.32 23.80
N ALA A 314 92.97 53.10 23.24
CA ALA A 314 94.07 52.73 22.35
C ALA A 314 94.08 53.53 21.05
N ASP A 315 92.92 53.91 20.52
CA ASP A 315 92.81 54.74 19.31
C ASP A 315 93.22 56.20 19.55
N ARG A 316 93.12 56.68 20.79
CA ARG A 316 93.53 58.05 21.19
C ARG A 316 94.98 58.12 21.68
N GLU A 317 95.64 56.99 21.91
CA GLU A 317 96.97 56.93 22.50
C GLU A 317 98.08 57.09 21.45
N GLU A 318 98.99 58.04 21.68
CA GLU A 318 100.08 58.35 20.74
C GLU A 318 101.33 57.49 21.00
N ASP A 319 101.55 57.02 22.24
CA ASP A 319 102.65 56.11 22.55
C ASP A 319 102.35 54.69 22.02
N PRO A 320 103.13 54.19 21.04
CA PRO A 320 102.90 52.86 20.46
C PRO A 320 103.01 51.73 21.48
N ASN A 321 103.81 51.88 22.54
CA ASN A 321 103.95 50.85 23.57
C ASN A 321 102.70 50.77 24.46
N LEU A 322 102.14 51.92 24.85
CA LEU A 322 100.94 51.99 25.67
C LEU A 322 99.71 51.56 24.86
N ARG A 323 99.61 51.99 23.60
CA ARG A 323 98.59 51.52 22.65
C ARG A 323 98.59 50.01 22.48
N ASN A 324 99.76 49.40 22.25
CA ASN A 324 99.87 47.94 22.11
C ASN A 324 99.48 47.20 23.40
N ARG A 325 99.77 47.76 24.58
CA ARG A 325 99.31 47.19 25.86
C ARG A 325 97.78 47.23 25.98
N LEU A 326 97.14 48.35 25.65
CA LEU A 326 95.68 48.49 25.68
C LEU A 326 94.99 47.53 24.70
N LEU A 327 95.54 47.37 23.49
CA LEU A 327 95.04 46.41 22.49
C LEU A 327 95.20 44.96 22.98
N HIS A 328 96.32 44.63 23.63
CA HIS A 328 96.54 43.31 24.21
C HIS A 328 95.54 43.04 25.36
N GLU A 329 95.31 44.01 26.24
CA GLU A 329 94.31 43.91 27.29
C GLU A 329 92.90 43.72 26.71
N ALA A 330 92.53 44.46 25.66
CA ALA A 330 91.26 44.30 24.96
C ALA A 330 91.11 42.90 24.34
N ALA A 331 92.18 42.32 23.79
CA ALA A 331 92.18 40.96 23.27
C ALA A 331 91.97 39.90 24.36
N MET A 332 92.56 40.08 25.55
CA MET A 332 92.34 39.21 26.71
C MET A 332 90.88 39.27 27.20
N TRP A 333 90.29 40.46 27.24
CA TRP A 333 88.87 40.62 27.57
C TRP A 333 87.95 39.98 26.51
N ARG A 334 88.29 40.06 25.21
CA ARG A 334 87.56 39.34 24.14
C ARG A 334 87.58 37.83 24.34
N ALA A 335 88.73 37.24 24.63
CA ALA A 335 88.83 35.80 24.91
C ALA A 335 87.96 35.40 26.13
N THR A 336 87.92 36.24 27.15
CA THR A 336 87.05 36.04 28.33
C THR A 336 85.57 36.10 27.97
N ARG A 337 85.15 37.07 27.15
CA ARG A 337 83.79 37.18 26.62
C ARG A 337 83.37 35.95 25.84
N ASP A 338 84.23 35.47 24.93
CA ASP A 338 83.93 34.33 24.08
C ASP A 338 83.79 33.05 24.92
N GLY A 339 84.58 32.91 25.99
CA GLY A 339 84.39 31.88 27.01
C GLY A 339 83.02 31.94 27.69
N ARG A 340 82.53 33.14 28.03
CA ARG A 340 81.18 33.33 28.62
C ARG A 340 80.06 33.07 27.63
N LEU A 341 80.22 33.47 26.36
CA LEU A 341 79.28 33.17 25.28
C LEU A 341 79.16 31.66 25.04
N ALA A 342 80.28 30.93 25.10
CA ALA A 342 80.26 29.47 24.97
C ALA A 342 79.52 28.79 26.14
N VAL A 343 79.63 29.34 27.37
CA VAL A 343 78.84 28.85 28.52
C VAL A 343 77.36 29.16 28.33
N LEU A 344 77.01 30.37 27.87
CA LEU A 344 75.63 30.76 27.59
C LEU A 344 75.00 29.90 26.48
N ASP A 345 75.73 29.57 25.41
CA ASP A 345 75.27 28.69 24.33
C ASP A 345 75.02 27.26 24.85
N ARG A 346 75.85 26.77 25.77
CA ARG A 346 75.64 25.45 26.41
C ARG A 346 74.41 25.40 27.31
N LEU A 347 74.02 26.52 27.94
CA LEU A 347 72.79 26.59 28.74
C LEU A 347 71.52 26.59 27.86
N GLY A 348 71.63 26.93 26.58
CA GLY A 348 70.51 26.98 25.63
C GLY A 348 70.29 25.68 24.83
N ARG A 349 71.15 24.67 24.98
CA ARG A 349 71.02 23.34 24.36
C ARG A 349 70.49 22.35 25.38
#